data_AF-A0A533V3V8-F1
#
_entry.id   AF-A0A533V3V8-F1
#
_cell.length_a   1.000
_cell.length_b   1.000
_cell.length_c   1.000
_cell.angle_alpha   90.00
_cell.angle_beta   90.00
_cell.angle_gamma   90.00
#
_symmetry.space_group_name_H-M   'P 1'
#
loop_
_entity.id
_entity.type
_entity.pdbx_description
1 polymer ?
#
loop_
_entity_poly.entity_id
_entity_poly.type
_entity_poly.pdbx_seq_one_letter_code
_entity_poly.pdbx_strand_id
1 'polypeptide(L)' 'MGLGEKLFEEVGKITNFKVVKVHPLEGITTEISFASDVRGIGRFPSGKNLASGTMTRYPHGIIDALG' A
#
# COMPACT_ATOMS: atom_id res chain seq x y z
N MET A 1 -5.06 -31.07 -2.66
CA MET A 1 -4.10 -30.05 -2.22
C MET A 1 -2.71 -30.58 -2.48
N GLY A 2 -2.24 -30.39 -3.71
CA GLY A 2 -0.88 -30.72 -4.14
C GLY A 2 0.10 -29.59 -3.81
N LEU A 3 1.39 -29.92 -3.73
CA LEU A 3 2.45 -28.91 -3.67
C LEU A 3 2.35 -27.99 -4.89
N GLY A 4 2.28 -26.67 -4.67
CA GLY A 4 2.25 -25.65 -5.73
C GLY A 4 0.89 -25.08 -6.09
N GLU A 5 -0.21 -25.51 -5.45
CA GLU A 5 -1.53 -24.88 -5.64
C GLU A 5 -1.56 -23.45 -5.05
N LYS A 6 -2.08 -22.47 -5.82
CA LYS A 6 -2.29 -21.09 -5.34
C LYS A 6 -3.37 -21.09 -4.25
N LEU A 7 -3.04 -20.54 -3.08
CA LEU A 7 -3.93 -20.54 -1.90
C LEU A 7 -4.71 -19.24 -1.75
N PHE A 8 -4.07 -18.14 -2.13
CA PHE A 8 -4.61 -16.80 -2.00
C PHE A 8 -4.30 -16.00 -3.26
N GLU A 9 -5.16 -15.04 -3.54
CA GLU A 9 -4.95 -14.00 -4.53
C GLU A 9 -5.12 -12.64 -3.87
N GLU A 10 -4.10 -11.79 -3.93
CA GLU A 10 -4.16 -10.44 -3.39
C GLU A 10 -4.44 -9.43 -4.50
N VAL A 11 -5.44 -8.58 -4.29
CA VAL A 11 -5.76 -7.44 -5.15
C VAL A 11 -5.62 -6.18 -4.32
N GLY A 12 -4.49 -5.49 -4.48
CA GLY A 12 -4.23 -4.19 -3.86
C GLY A 12 -4.83 -3.04 -4.67
N LYS A 13 -5.46 -2.08 -3.99
CA LYS A 13 -5.94 -0.83 -4.56
C LYS A 13 -5.57 0.34 -3.66
N ILE A 14 -5.04 1.40 -4.26
CA ILE A 14 -4.90 2.70 -3.57
C ILE A 14 -6.30 3.26 -3.36
N THR A 15 -6.70 3.42 -2.10
CA THR A 15 -8.01 3.95 -1.73
C THR A 15 -8.00 5.45 -1.54
N ASN A 16 -6.86 6.01 -1.13
CA ASN A 16 -6.71 7.44 -0.96
C ASN A 16 -5.28 7.88 -1.28
N PHE A 17 -5.16 9.06 -1.89
CA PHE A 17 -3.90 9.71 -2.19
C PHE A 17 -4.07 11.20 -1.92
N LYS A 18 -3.29 11.75 -0.99
CA LYS A 18 -3.39 13.14 -0.57
C LYS A 18 -2.00 13.75 -0.45
N VAL A 19 -1.78 14.87 -1.12
CA VAL A 19 -0.58 15.69 -0.90
C VAL A 19 -0.85 16.56 0.33
N VAL A 20 -0.04 16.39 1.37
CA VAL A 20 -0.19 17.08 2.66
C VAL A 20 0.72 18.31 2.73
N LYS A 21 1.91 18.23 2.12
CA LYS A 21 2.89 19.31 2.13
C LYS A 21 3.66 19.36 0.82
N VAL A 22 3.92 20.56 0.34
CA VAL A 22 4.83 20.84 -0.77
C VAL A 22 5.77 21.95 -0.31
N HIS A 23 7.07 21.66 -0.24
CA HIS A 23 8.08 22.63 0.16
C HIS A 23 9.31 22.52 -0.77
N PRO A 24 9.85 23.64 -1.28
CA PRO A 24 10.95 23.61 -2.25
C PRO A 24 12.22 22.91 -1.77
N LEU A 25 12.48 22.92 -0.46
CA LEU A 25 13.69 22.33 0.14
C LEU A 25 13.43 21.02 0.90
N GLU A 26 12.23 20.87 1.48
CA GLU A 26 11.87 19.67 2.27
C GLU A 26 11.17 18.62 1.42
N GLY A 27 10.71 18.99 0.22
CA GLY A 27 10.08 18.09 -0.72
C GLY A 27 8.57 18.01 -0.59
N ILE A 28 8.02 16.90 -1.05
CA ILE A 28 6.58 16.65 -1.13
C ILE A 28 6.23 15.54 -0.14
N THR A 29 5.36 15.83 0.82
CA THR A 29 4.81 14.83 1.73
C THR A 29 3.41 14.43 1.25
N THR A 30 3.21 13.14 1.10
CA THR A 30 1.97 12.49 0.68
C THR A 30 1.50 11.50 1.72
N GLU A 31 0.20 11.52 2.01
CA GLU A 31 -0.51 10.44 2.70
C GLU A 31 -1.11 9.50 1.65
N ILE A 32 -0.85 8.21 1.79
CA ILE A 32 -1.38 7.18 0.91
C ILE A 32 -2.11 6.15 1.78
N SER A 33 -3.34 5.84 1.42
CA SER A 33 -4.08 4.71 1.99
C SER A 33 -4.25 3.64 0.93
N PHE A 34 -4.02 2.40 1.31
CA PHE A 34 -4.22 1.24 0.46
C PHE A 34 -5.14 0.23 1.16
N ALA A 35 -6.00 -0.38 0.35
CA ALA A 35 -6.76 -1.53 0.75
C ALA A 35 -6.37 -2.69 -0.15
N SER A 36 -6.08 -3.85 0.42
CA SER A 36 -5.89 -5.08 -0.33
C SER A 36 -6.98 -6.07 0.04
N ASP A 37 -7.67 -6.61 -0.97
CA ASP A 37 -8.52 -7.77 -0.80
C ASP A 37 -7.68 -9.03 -0.98
N VAL A 38 -7.60 -9.87 0.05
CA VAL A 38 -6.96 -11.19 0.00
C VAL A 38 -8.05 -12.22 -0.20
N ARG A 39 -8.13 -12.79 -1.40
CA ARG A 39 -9.13 -13.81 -1.77
C ARG A 39 -8.56 -15.19 -1.54
N GLY A 40 -9.11 -15.93 -0.58
CA GLY A 40 -8.78 -17.34 -0.37
C GLY A 40 -9.42 -18.23 -1.43
N ILE A 41 -8.69 -19.23 -1.91
CA ILE A 41 -9.14 -20.16 -2.95
C ILE A 41 -9.67 -21.45 -2.29
N GLY A 42 -10.85 -21.92 -2.69
CA GLY A 42 -11.45 -23.15 -2.16
C GLY A 42 -11.83 -23.02 -0.68
N ARG A 43 -11.12 -23.73 0.20
CA ARG A 43 -11.36 -23.75 1.66
C ARG A 43 -10.61 -22.66 2.44
N PHE A 44 -9.75 -21.89 1.77
CA PHE A 44 -8.99 -20.83 2.42
C PHE A 44 -9.88 -19.59 2.63
N PRO A 45 -9.85 -18.96 3.82
CA PRO A 45 -10.67 -17.79 4.09
C PRO A 45 -10.19 -16.57 3.30
N SER A 46 -11.10 -15.67 2.98
CA SER A 46 -10.76 -14.36 2.43
C SER A 46 -10.61 -13.33 3.56
N GLY A 47 -9.81 -12.30 3.31
CA GLY A 47 -9.55 -11.22 4.25
C GLY A 47 -9.40 -9.88 3.56
N LYS A 48 -9.40 -8.81 4.36
CA LYS A 48 -9.12 -7.44 3.93
C LYS A 48 -7.93 -6.91 4.70
N ASN A 49 -6.97 -6.34 3.98
CA ASN A 49 -5.90 -5.56 4.54
C ASN A 49 -6.20 -4.09 4.31
N LEU A 50 -6.10 -3.28 5.35
CA LEU A 50 -6.27 -1.84 5.30
C LEU A 50 -5.03 -1.24 5.96
N ALA A 51 -4.30 -0.44 5.20
CA ALA A 51 -3.12 0.23 5.73
C ALA A 51 -2.97 1.61 5.11
N SER A 52 -2.26 2.45 5.84
CA SER A 52 -2.03 3.84 5.47
C SER A 52 -0.62 4.21 5.87
N GLY A 53 0.07 4.93 4.99
CA GLY A 53 1.42 5.41 5.25
C GLY A 53 1.57 6.87 4.83
N THR A 54 2.58 7.50 5.41
CA THR A 54 3.07 8.81 4.99
C THR A 54 4.38 8.63 4.25
N MET A 55 4.53 9.34 3.15
CA MET A 55 5.73 9.31 2.32
C MET A 55 6.18 10.74 2.04
N THR A 56 7.44 11.04 2.34
CA THR A 56 8.08 12.31 1.97
C THR A 56 9.11 12.06 0.89
N ARG A 57 8.93 12.71 -0.26
CA ARG A 57 9.88 12.72 -1.36
C ARG A 57 10.66 14.03 -1.33
N TYR A 58 11.94 13.95 -1.01
CA TYR A 58 12.83 15.10 -0.96
C TYR A 58 13.25 15.57 -2.38
N PRO A 59 13.67 16.83 -2.56
CA PRO A 59 14.05 17.38 -3.86
C PRO A 59 15.24 16.67 -4.51
N HIS A 60 16.12 16.08 -3.71
CA HIS A 60 17.27 15.30 -4.16
C HIS A 60 16.93 13.84 -4.52
N GLY A 61 15.64 13.48 -4.50
CA GLY A 61 15.14 12.19 -4.98
C GLY A 61 15.02 11.09 -3.92
N ILE A 62 15.48 11.30 -2.69
CA ILE A 62 15.26 10.36 -1.59
C ILE A 62 13.78 10.32 -1.24
N ILE A 63 13.28 9.12 -0.99
CA ILE A 63 11.93 8.86 -0.53
C ILE A 63 12.03 8.24 0.86
N ASP A 64 11.38 8.88 1.82
CA ASP A 64 11.22 8.39 3.19
C ASP A 64 9.76 8.01 3.40
N ALA A 65 9.48 6.75 3.73
CA ALA A 65 8.15 6.20 3.85
C ALA A 65 7.96 5.53 5.21
N LEU A 66 6.94 5.95 5.94
CA LEU A 66 6.51 5.41 7.23
C LEU A 66 5.12 4.78 7.05
N GLY A 67 4.92 3.58 7.59
CA GLY A 67 3.68 2.81 7.52
C GLY A 67 3.17 2.41 8.90
#